data_AF-A0A958J8U4-F1
#
_entry.id   AF-A0A958J8U4-F1
#
_cell.length_a   1.000
_cell.length_b   1.000
_cell.length_c   1.000
_cell.angle_alpha   90.00
_cell.angle_beta   90.00
_cell.angle_gamma   90.00
#
_symmetry.space_group_name_H-M   'P 1'
#
loop_
_entity.id
_entity.type
_entity.pdbx_description
1 polymer ?
#
loop_
_entity_poly.entity_id
_entity_poly.type
_entity_poly.pdbx_seq_one_letter_code
_entity_poly.pdbx_strand_id
1 'polypeptide(L)'
;APDAFGAKASGVIEGAFFGHTNDDINGFRLRHAFVKLAWEKTALYFGQYWHPMFVTAVFPGVVSFNTGVPFQPFSRNPQFRLEQTMSSSAKFIVALLSQRDFAS
;
A
#
# COMPACT_ATOMS: atom_id res chain seq x y z
N ALA A 1 -4.06 15.56 11.13
CA ALA A 1 -3.06 16.51 10.60
C ALA A 1 -3.80 17.72 10.03
N PRO A 2 -3.21 18.93 10.00
CA PRO A 2 -3.81 20.03 9.26
C PRO A 2 -3.85 19.68 7.77
N ASP A 3 -4.86 20.15 7.08
CA ASP A 3 -4.95 20.04 5.62
C ASP A 3 -3.78 20.81 4.99
N ALA A 4 -3.20 20.26 3.92
CA ALA A 4 -2.00 20.80 3.29
C ALA A 4 -2.25 20.96 1.79
N PHE A 5 -1.89 22.12 1.22
CA PHE A 5 -2.03 22.40 -0.21
C PHE A 5 -3.47 22.21 -0.75
N GLY A 6 -4.48 22.49 0.10
CA GLY A 6 -5.89 22.26 -0.22
C GLY A 6 -6.31 20.78 -0.24
N ALA A 7 -5.42 19.87 0.16
CA ALA A 7 -5.68 18.44 0.27
C ALA A 7 -5.95 18.06 1.73
N LYS A 8 -6.84 17.07 1.91
CA LYS A 8 -6.98 16.38 3.20
C LYS A 8 -5.74 15.51 3.44
N ALA A 9 -4.97 15.84 4.46
CA ALA A 9 -3.74 15.13 4.79
C ALA A 9 -3.98 14.04 5.85
N SER A 10 -3.51 12.82 5.59
CA SER A 10 -3.51 11.73 6.56
C SER A 10 -2.23 10.91 6.48
N GLY A 11 -1.95 10.14 7.52
CA GLY A 11 -0.80 9.23 7.57
C GLY A 11 -1.16 7.95 8.31
N VAL A 12 -0.51 6.86 7.93
CA VAL A 12 -0.70 5.54 8.52
C VAL A 12 0.66 4.92 8.81
N ILE A 13 0.82 4.41 10.03
CA ILE A 13 1.87 3.47 10.40
C ILE A 13 1.17 2.21 10.91
N GLU A 14 1.44 1.08 10.28
CA GLU A 14 0.87 -0.22 10.60
C GLU A 14 2.00 -1.24 10.67
N GLY A 15 1.98 -2.11 11.67
CA GLY A 15 2.90 -3.24 11.78
C GLY A 15 2.20 -4.51 12.24
N ALA A 16 2.93 -5.62 12.27
CA ALA A 16 2.46 -6.88 12.81
C ALA A 16 3.61 -7.71 13.38
N PHE A 17 3.32 -8.52 14.39
CA PHE A 17 4.24 -9.50 14.98
C PHE A 17 4.10 -10.85 14.26
N PHE A 18 4.40 -10.87 12.97
CA PHE A 18 4.33 -12.09 12.14
C PHE A 18 5.71 -12.73 11.92
N GLY A 19 6.79 -11.98 12.18
CA GLY A 19 8.14 -12.41 11.82
C GLY A 19 8.41 -12.43 10.31
N HIS A 20 9.69 -12.51 9.95
CA HIS A 20 10.13 -12.80 8.57
C HIS A 20 10.73 -14.19 8.40
N THR A 21 11.28 -14.76 9.48
CA THR A 21 12.01 -16.03 9.48
C THR A 21 11.66 -16.83 10.72
N ASN A 22 12.03 -18.11 10.76
CA ASN A 22 11.82 -18.95 11.95
C ASN A 22 12.60 -18.44 13.17
N ASP A 23 13.74 -17.78 12.97
CA ASP A 23 14.51 -17.19 14.07
C ASP A 23 13.89 -15.88 14.59
N ASP A 24 12.89 -15.36 13.89
CA ASP A 24 12.18 -14.10 14.15
C ASP A 24 10.66 -14.31 14.28
N ILE A 25 10.20 -15.45 14.84
CA ILE A 25 8.78 -15.88 14.85
C ILE A 25 7.80 -14.85 15.44
N ASN A 26 8.26 -13.89 16.25
CA ASN A 26 7.45 -12.79 16.79
C ASN A 26 8.01 -11.41 16.45
N GLY A 27 8.83 -11.30 15.40
CA GLY A 27 9.41 -10.05 14.96
C GLY A 27 8.38 -9.02 14.56
N PHE A 28 8.58 -7.78 15.02
CA PHE A 28 7.79 -6.65 14.54
C PHE A 28 8.19 -6.33 13.10
N ARG A 29 7.22 -6.46 12.18
CA ARG A 29 7.37 -6.09 10.78
C ARG A 29 6.51 -4.89 10.43
N LEU A 30 7.12 -3.89 9.81
CA LEU A 30 6.42 -2.74 9.22
C LEU A 30 5.59 -3.18 8.02
N ARG A 31 4.28 -2.91 8.07
CA ARG A 31 3.29 -3.24 7.04
C ARG A 31 2.99 -2.02 6.16
N HIS A 32 2.51 -0.94 6.76
CA HIS A 32 2.23 0.32 6.06
C HIS A 32 2.96 1.46 6.76
N ALA A 33 3.50 2.39 5.97
CA ALA A 33 4.11 3.60 6.47
C ALA A 33 4.04 4.65 5.38
N PHE A 34 2.93 5.38 5.30
CA PHE A 34 2.72 6.34 4.23
C PHE A 34 1.96 7.58 4.69
N VAL A 35 2.14 8.66 3.92
CA VAL A 35 1.33 9.86 3.97
C VAL A 35 0.45 9.90 2.73
N LYS A 36 -0.79 10.37 2.89
CA LYS A 36 -1.77 10.56 1.82
C LYS A 36 -2.25 12.00 1.80
N LEU A 37 -2.23 12.60 0.62
CA LEU A 37 -2.87 13.88 0.31
C LEU A 37 -4.05 13.62 -0.61
N ALA A 38 -5.26 13.98 -0.19
CA ALA A 38 -6.49 13.72 -0.94
C ALA A 38 -7.25 15.00 -1.27
N TRP A 39 -7.39 15.28 -2.57
CA TRP A 39 -8.36 16.23 -3.11
C TRP A 39 -9.63 15.49 -3.54
N GLU A 40 -10.59 16.20 -4.13
CA GLU A 40 -11.88 15.62 -4.56
C GLU A 40 -11.72 14.43 -5.52
N LYS A 41 -10.83 14.55 -6.52
CA LYS A 41 -10.65 13.51 -7.56
C LYS A 41 -9.26 12.90 -7.61
N THR A 42 -8.31 13.47 -6.89
CA THR A 42 -6.89 13.09 -6.97
C THR A 42 -6.40 12.74 -5.58
N ALA A 43 -5.64 11.65 -5.46
CA ALA A 43 -4.92 11.32 -4.24
C ALA A 43 -3.45 10.99 -4.54
N LEU A 44 -2.57 11.53 -3.72
CA LEU A 44 -1.14 11.23 -3.75
C LEU A 44 -0.75 10.45 -2.49
N TYR A 45 0.04 9.41 -2.68
CA TYR A 45 0.60 8.59 -1.61
C TYR A 45 2.12 8.63 -1.67
N PHE A 46 2.73 8.74 -0.50
CA PHE A 46 4.17 8.82 -0.29
C PHE A 46 4.56 7.82 0.79
N GLY A 47 5.37 6.82 0.45
CA GLY A 47 5.89 5.84 1.42
C GLY A 47 5.52 4.40 1.09
N GLN A 48 5.48 3.55 2.11
CA GLN A 48 5.24 2.11 1.96
C GLN A 48 3.73 1.80 1.92
N TYR A 49 3.26 1.40 0.75
CA TYR A 49 1.88 0.99 0.50
C TYR A 49 1.82 -0.28 -0.37
N TRP A 50 0.62 -0.83 -0.54
CA TRP A 50 0.38 -2.00 -1.39
C TRP A 50 0.94 -1.84 -2.79
N HIS A 51 1.44 -2.94 -3.36
CA HIS A 51 1.82 -3.00 -4.77
C HIS A 51 0.65 -2.52 -5.66
N PRO A 52 0.89 -1.77 -6.77
CA PRO A 52 -0.19 -1.22 -7.60
C PRO A 52 -1.15 -2.28 -8.18
N MET A 53 -0.65 -3.48 -8.42
CA MET A 53 -1.43 -4.63 -8.89
C MET A 53 -2.27 -5.31 -7.80
N PHE A 54 -2.20 -4.84 -6.55
CA PHE A 54 -3.08 -5.30 -5.48
C PHE A 54 -4.37 -4.47 -5.46
N VAL A 55 -5.49 -5.12 -5.75
CA VAL A 55 -6.80 -4.46 -5.81
C VAL A 55 -7.43 -4.43 -4.42
N THR A 56 -7.14 -3.37 -3.67
CA THR A 56 -7.62 -3.19 -2.28
C THR A 56 -9.14 -3.13 -2.15
N ALA A 57 -9.88 -2.88 -3.23
CA ALA A 57 -11.33 -2.71 -3.20
C ALA A 57 -12.12 -4.03 -3.17
N VAL A 58 -11.53 -5.14 -3.64
CA VAL A 58 -12.26 -6.41 -3.86
C VAL A 58 -11.47 -7.65 -3.44
N PHE A 59 -10.49 -7.52 -2.54
CA PHE A 59 -9.75 -8.69 -2.07
C PHE A 59 -10.54 -9.44 -0.97
N PRO A 60 -10.62 -10.79 -1.02
CA PRO A 60 -11.33 -11.56 -0.01
C PRO A 60 -10.54 -11.65 1.30
N GLY A 61 -11.24 -11.56 2.43
CA GLY A 61 -10.70 -11.91 3.74
C GLY A 61 -10.68 -13.43 3.90
N VAL A 62 -9.51 -14.03 3.93
CA VAL A 62 -9.31 -15.49 4.07
C VAL A 62 -8.56 -15.82 5.36
N VAL A 63 -8.83 -17.01 5.93
CA VAL A 63 -8.16 -17.48 7.16
C VAL A 63 -6.68 -17.78 6.91
N SER A 64 -6.34 -18.29 5.73
CA SER A 64 -4.96 -18.55 5.30
C SER A 64 -4.62 -17.67 4.11
N PHE A 65 -3.54 -16.89 4.24
CA PHE A 65 -3.13 -15.93 3.23
C PHE A 65 -2.19 -16.59 2.20
N ASN A 66 -2.74 -16.95 1.03
CA ASN A 66 -1.97 -17.22 -0.17
C ASN A 66 -2.74 -16.69 -1.39
N THR A 67 -2.12 -15.83 -2.21
CA THR A 67 -2.79 -15.21 -3.36
C THR A 67 -2.65 -15.97 -4.66
N GLY A 68 -1.87 -17.05 -4.72
CA GLY A 68 -1.82 -17.97 -5.87
C GLY A 68 -1.50 -17.33 -7.22
N VAL A 69 -0.82 -16.18 -7.26
CA VAL A 69 -0.50 -15.44 -8.50
C VAL A 69 1.01 -15.47 -8.82
N PRO A 70 1.41 -15.37 -10.11
CA PRO A 70 2.81 -15.51 -10.55
C PRO A 70 3.70 -14.28 -10.25
N PHE A 71 3.15 -13.28 -9.55
CA PHE A 71 3.87 -12.12 -9.00
C PHE A 71 3.42 -11.94 -7.55
N GLN A 72 4.16 -11.17 -6.74
CA GLN A 72 3.82 -10.98 -5.32
C GLN A 72 3.04 -9.66 -5.11
N PRO A 73 1.70 -9.62 -5.30
CA PRO A 73 0.92 -8.40 -5.11
C PRO A 73 0.86 -7.97 -3.63
N PHE A 74 1.11 -8.90 -2.70
CA PHE A 74 1.15 -8.61 -1.27
C PHE A 74 2.43 -7.87 -0.82
N SER A 75 3.37 -7.64 -1.74
CA SER A 75 4.51 -6.78 -1.46
C SER A 75 4.04 -5.37 -1.13
N ARG A 76 4.68 -4.76 -0.14
CA ARG A 76 4.41 -3.38 0.26
C ARG A 76 5.69 -2.61 0.08
N ASN A 77 5.73 -1.86 -1.02
CA ASN A 77 6.94 -1.22 -1.50
C ASN A 77 6.88 0.28 -1.20
N PRO A 78 8.02 0.89 -0.86
CA PRO A 78 8.17 2.33 -0.92
C PRO A 78 7.82 2.82 -2.33
N GLN A 79 6.86 3.75 -2.40
CA GLN A 79 6.34 4.24 -3.66
C GLN A 79 5.87 5.69 -3.58
N PHE A 80 5.90 6.35 -4.73
CA PHE A 80 5.11 7.53 -5.06
C PHE A 80 3.93 7.07 -5.91
N ARG A 81 2.71 7.26 -5.44
CA ARG A 81 1.50 6.80 -6.15
C ARG A 81 0.50 7.93 -6.33
N LEU A 82 0.02 8.07 -7.56
CA LEU A 82 -1.09 8.92 -7.95
C LEU A 82 -2.31 8.06 -8.23
N GLU A 83 -3.42 8.42 -7.60
CA GLU A 83 -4.74 7.91 -7.94
C GLU A 83 -5.60 9.03 -8.50
N GLN A 84 -6.24 8.79 -9.64
CA GLN A 84 -7.19 9.70 -10.26
C GLN A 84 -8.54 9.01 -10.42
N THR A 85 -9.56 9.54 -9.74
CA THR A 85 -10.95 9.13 -9.92
C THR A 85 -11.48 9.79 -11.19
N MET A 86 -11.83 8.98 -12.19
CA MET A 86 -12.38 9.45 -13.46
C MET A 86 -13.91 9.48 -13.44
N SER A 87 -14.52 8.52 -12.75
CA SER A 87 -15.97 8.43 -12.52
C SER A 87 -16.26 7.68 -11.21
N SER A 88 -17.53 7.47 -10.87
CA SER A 88 -17.95 6.65 -9.72
C SER A 88 -17.44 5.21 -9.80
N SER A 89 -17.14 4.71 -11.01
CA SER A 89 -16.80 3.30 -11.26
C SER A 89 -15.40 3.11 -11.85
N ALA A 90 -14.66 4.19 -12.11
CA ALA A 90 -13.35 4.13 -12.75
C ALA A 90 -12.31 4.96 -12.01
N LYS A 91 -11.21 4.30 -11.64
CA LYS A 91 -10.03 4.92 -11.02
C LYS A 91 -8.78 4.51 -11.79
N PHE A 92 -7.95 5.48 -12.11
CA PHE A 92 -6.65 5.28 -12.72
C PHE A 92 -5.54 5.40 -11.67
N ILE A 93 -4.52 4.56 -11.76
CA ILE A 93 -3.40 4.51 -10.82
C ILE A 93 -2.09 4.57 -11.59
N VAL A 94 -1.18 5.43 -11.16
CA VAL A 94 0.22 5.46 -11.59
C VAL A 94 1.10 5.38 -10.36
N ALA A 95 2.12 4.54 -10.37
CA ALA A 95 3.05 4.43 -9.27
C ALA A 95 4.49 4.27 -9.75
N LEU A 96 5.39 5.01 -9.10
CA LEU A 96 6.83 4.81 -9.16
C LEU A 96 7.22 4.12 -7.84
N LEU A 97 7.76 2.91 -7.91
CA LEU A 97 8.08 2.11 -6.74
C LEU A 97 9.49 1.55 -6.81
N SER A 98 10.16 1.49 -5.66
CA SER A 98 11.38 0.71 -5.51
C SER A 98 11.03 -0.70 -5.06
N GLN A 99 11.63 -1.71 -5.65
CA GLN A 99 11.54 -3.07 -5.13
C GLN A 99 12.41 -3.17 -3.88
N ARG A 100 11.78 -3.30 -2.71
CA ARG A 100 12.48 -3.52 -1.44
C ARG A 100 12.39 -4.98 -1.01
N ASP A 101 11.20 -5.56 -1.14
CA ASP A 101 10.98 -6.96 -0.81
C ASP A 101 11.36 -7.82 -2.03
N PHE A 102 12.20 -8.84 -1.84
CA PHE A 102 12.60 -9.83 -2.87
C PHE A 102 13.43 -9.28 -4.06
N ALA A 103 14.35 -8.34 -3.83
CA ALA A 103 15.37 -8.01 -4.83
C ALA A 103 16.27 -9.24 -5.06
N SER A 104 16.49 -9.62 -6.32
CA SER A 104 17.33 -10.75 -6.71
C SER A 104 18.81 -10.39 -6.76
#